data_AF-A0A4R9J6M0-F1
#
_entry.id   AF-A0A4R9J6M0-F1
#
_cell.length_a   1.000
_cell.length_b   1.000
_cell.length_c   1.000
_cell.angle_alpha   90.00
_cell.angle_beta   90.00
_cell.angle_gamma   90.00
#
_symmetry.space_group_name_H-M   'P 1'
#
loop_
_entity.id
_entity.type
_entity.pdbx_description
1 polymer ?
#
loop_
_entity_poly.entity_id
_entity_poly.type
_entity_poly.pdbx_seq_one_letter_code
_entity_poly.pdbx_strand_id
1 'polypeptide(L)'
;MKNSCQSQSKENNLVANMWISYFMKYVKSISSVFFFHFILISFLFSCASAGVKGFGFVTGNTVSLYEKPTAKSKKIAQISSSSNYEVIESEIPDKEVGSKLLWYKISSPKGSGYLSYDEEIVKSNISTFLPPANGRFALVTANPLQVREQPSLKAKVTGKLNAKTLVEVQNESKQEVKIEGKSGSWLQIKSSDGKLGYAYSAFLMRAATSEELKAIENLVVSDGGWAELTGNPNVVYRFEAGKFNFSKKPSSLPSLGGSFQFENKVITPKGKVFYSFGKTNIYVGSEFLKTYPDYATLSLKHLPSSFDKKLAEAIIKSISKETDFDNTSYEETVFGKRALYLVSHSDVNKSEYSTYSNKYFFLKDGMNYTLLEGDFSNVETTDIDEDGIPELVSSYSEGRSGYSYTKIYRFNGNTFDLLIQNTDECSSIEYYYKTITEKTGLCEGQIKKEYNYKLVRGKLIPE
;
A
#
# COMPACT_ATOMS: atom_id res chain seq x y z
N MET A 1 -33.85 -10.65 8.30
CA MET A 1 -33.55 -10.58 6.85
C MET A 1 -34.16 -11.78 6.11
N LYS A 2 -35.49 -11.78 5.86
CA LYS A 2 -36.16 -12.87 5.12
C LYS A 2 -37.32 -12.43 4.20
N ASN A 3 -37.55 -11.13 3.99
CA ASN A 3 -38.74 -10.63 3.27
C ASN A 3 -38.39 -9.65 2.13
N SER A 4 -37.57 -10.07 1.15
CA SER A 4 -37.33 -9.26 -0.06
C SER A 4 -37.29 -10.05 -1.39
N CYS A 5 -37.47 -11.37 -1.38
CA CYS A 5 -37.46 -12.19 -2.61
C CYS A 5 -38.85 -12.58 -3.15
N GLN A 6 -39.96 -12.04 -2.62
CA GLN A 6 -41.31 -12.47 -2.99
C GLN A 6 -42.04 -11.59 -4.02
N SER A 7 -41.53 -10.41 -4.41
CA SER A 7 -42.24 -9.55 -5.38
C SER A 7 -41.86 -9.81 -6.84
N GLN A 8 -40.65 -10.28 -7.14
CA GLN A 8 -40.20 -10.51 -8.53
C GLN A 8 -40.66 -11.85 -9.15
N SER A 9 -41.24 -12.78 -8.36
CA SER A 9 -41.76 -14.05 -8.92
C SER A 9 -43.23 -14.01 -9.35
N LYS A 10 -43.98 -12.96 -8.99
CA LYS A 10 -45.40 -12.83 -9.38
C LYS A 10 -45.60 -12.23 -10.79
N GLU A 11 -44.74 -11.32 -11.24
CA GLU A 11 -44.86 -10.75 -12.59
C GLU A 11 -44.36 -11.68 -13.70
N ASN A 12 -43.29 -12.46 -13.46
CA ASN A 12 -42.79 -13.43 -14.44
C ASN A 12 -43.73 -14.64 -14.64
N ASN A 13 -44.56 -14.96 -13.64
CA ASN A 13 -45.57 -16.02 -13.76
C ASN A 13 -46.79 -15.60 -14.60
N LEU A 14 -47.12 -14.32 -14.68
CA LEU A 14 -48.24 -13.84 -15.49
C LEU A 14 -47.91 -13.83 -16.99
N VAL A 15 -46.67 -13.45 -17.35
CA VAL A 15 -46.23 -13.48 -18.76
C VAL A 15 -46.03 -14.92 -19.26
N ALA A 16 -45.47 -15.81 -18.44
CA ALA A 16 -45.30 -17.22 -18.79
C ALA A 16 -46.64 -17.95 -19.01
N ASN A 17 -47.64 -17.70 -18.15
CA ASN A 17 -48.97 -18.30 -18.29
C ASN A 17 -49.74 -17.79 -19.51
N MET A 18 -49.51 -16.54 -19.93
CA MET A 18 -50.16 -15.95 -21.11
C MET A 18 -49.62 -16.54 -22.42
N TRP A 19 -48.31 -16.84 -22.49
CA TRP A 19 -47.71 -17.51 -23.66
C TRP A 19 -48.11 -19.00 -23.75
N ILE A 20 -48.21 -19.70 -22.61
CA ILE A 20 -48.63 -21.12 -22.58
C ILE A 20 -50.09 -21.26 -23.04
N SER A 21 -50.98 -20.33 -22.66
CA SER A 21 -52.38 -20.32 -23.11
C SER A 21 -52.51 -20.06 -24.62
N TYR A 22 -51.68 -19.19 -25.19
CA TYR A 22 -51.68 -18.91 -26.63
C TYR A 22 -51.12 -20.07 -27.46
N PHE A 23 -50.08 -20.74 -26.95
CA PHE A 23 -49.44 -21.87 -27.64
C PHE A 23 -50.35 -23.12 -27.65
N MET A 24 -51.12 -23.37 -26.58
CA MET A 24 -52.05 -24.51 -26.53
C MET A 24 -53.25 -24.40 -27.49
N LYS A 25 -53.58 -23.20 -27.99
CA LYS A 25 -54.70 -23.02 -28.92
C LYS A 25 -54.37 -23.40 -30.37
N TYR A 26 -53.08 -23.49 -30.73
CA TYR A 26 -52.62 -23.77 -32.09
C TYR A 26 -52.12 -25.21 -32.32
N VAL A 27 -51.96 -26.02 -31.28
CA VAL A 27 -51.45 -27.40 -31.38
C VAL A 27 -52.58 -28.40 -31.22
N LYS A 28 -53.50 -28.44 -32.19
CA LYS A 28 -54.59 -29.45 -32.23
C LYS A 28 -54.39 -30.57 -33.26
N SER A 29 -53.25 -30.59 -33.94
CA SER A 29 -52.92 -31.67 -34.89
C SER A 29 -51.40 -31.83 -35.08
N ILE A 30 -50.68 -32.08 -33.99
CA ILE A 30 -49.30 -32.57 -34.06
C ILE A 30 -49.25 -33.85 -33.24
N SER A 31 -48.84 -34.95 -33.88
CA SER A 31 -48.87 -36.28 -33.27
C SER A 31 -48.03 -36.30 -31.99
N SER A 32 -48.56 -36.98 -30.97
CA SER A 32 -47.98 -37.15 -29.62
C SER A 32 -46.49 -37.55 -29.63
N VAL A 33 -46.01 -38.15 -30.72
CA VAL A 33 -44.62 -38.60 -30.89
C VAL A 33 -43.62 -37.44 -31.07
N PHE A 34 -44.02 -36.32 -31.69
CA PHE A 34 -43.14 -35.17 -31.90
C PHE A 34 -42.93 -34.32 -30.64
N PHE A 35 -43.95 -34.22 -29.78
CA PHE A 35 -43.86 -33.44 -28.54
C PHE A 35 -42.92 -34.09 -27.52
N PHE A 36 -42.93 -35.43 -27.44
CA PHE A 36 -41.98 -36.18 -26.59
C PHE A 36 -40.54 -36.08 -27.10
N HIS A 37 -40.30 -36.08 -28.41
CA HIS A 37 -38.96 -35.86 -28.97
C HIS A 37 -38.45 -34.43 -28.75
N PHE A 38 -39.32 -33.41 -28.81
CA PHE A 38 -38.93 -32.02 -28.54
C PHE A 38 -38.59 -31.80 -27.06
N ILE A 39 -39.33 -32.43 -26.14
CA ILE A 39 -39.01 -32.41 -24.70
C ILE A 39 -37.70 -33.14 -24.42
N LEU A 40 -37.46 -34.32 -25.01
CA LEU A 40 -36.21 -35.07 -24.82
C LEU A 40 -34.98 -34.32 -25.40
N ILE A 41 -35.13 -33.64 -26.54
CA ILE A 41 -34.08 -32.80 -27.15
C ILE A 41 -33.82 -31.54 -26.30
N SER A 42 -34.85 -30.95 -25.68
CA SER A 42 -34.67 -29.79 -24.78
C SER A 42 -33.97 -30.13 -23.47
N PHE A 43 -34.03 -31.39 -23.00
CA PHE A 43 -33.24 -31.87 -21.86
C PHE A 43 -31.78 -32.18 -22.22
N LEU A 44 -31.48 -32.52 -23.48
CA LEU A 44 -30.11 -32.74 -23.95
C LEU A 44 -29.34 -31.45 -24.27
N PHE A 45 -30.03 -30.31 -24.44
CA PHE A 45 -29.40 -29.00 -24.62
C PHE A 45 -29.34 -28.13 -23.36
N SER A 46 -29.85 -28.60 -22.22
CA SER A 46 -29.59 -27.97 -20.91
C SER A 46 -28.26 -28.45 -20.31
N CYS A 47 -27.19 -28.49 -21.10
CA CYS A 47 -25.87 -28.24 -20.55
C CYS A 47 -25.87 -26.75 -20.16
N ALA A 48 -26.40 -26.44 -18.98
CA ALA A 48 -26.14 -25.19 -18.31
C ALA A 48 -24.63 -25.10 -18.16
N SER A 49 -23.95 -24.50 -19.14
CA SER A 49 -22.57 -24.09 -19.00
C SER A 49 -22.55 -23.27 -17.73
N ALA A 50 -21.92 -23.77 -16.67
CA ALA A 50 -21.66 -22.99 -15.49
C ALA A 50 -20.96 -21.72 -15.98
N GLY A 51 -21.73 -20.64 -16.10
CA GLY A 51 -21.32 -19.48 -16.87
C GLY A 51 -20.03 -18.93 -16.27
N VAL A 52 -19.09 -18.53 -17.11
CA VAL A 52 -17.83 -17.92 -16.71
C VAL A 52 -18.12 -16.87 -15.63
N LYS A 53 -17.55 -17.10 -14.45
CA LYS A 53 -17.72 -16.28 -13.25
C LYS A 53 -16.70 -15.16 -13.17
N GLY A 54 -15.70 -15.13 -14.04
CA GLY A 54 -14.67 -14.10 -14.06
C GLY A 54 -13.47 -14.52 -14.90
N PHE A 55 -12.35 -13.86 -14.72
CA PHE A 55 -11.12 -14.14 -15.46
C PHE A 55 -9.89 -13.85 -14.61
N GLY A 56 -8.70 -14.19 -15.08
CA GLY A 56 -7.47 -13.80 -14.40
C GLY A 56 -6.25 -13.88 -15.29
N PHE A 57 -5.13 -13.43 -14.72
CA PHE A 57 -3.83 -13.33 -15.36
C PHE A 57 -2.77 -14.01 -14.49
N VAL A 58 -1.79 -14.66 -15.11
CA VAL A 58 -0.57 -15.06 -14.41
C VAL A 58 0.41 -13.88 -14.41
N THR A 59 0.64 -13.29 -13.23
CA THR A 59 1.46 -12.07 -13.05
C THR A 59 2.90 -12.38 -12.65
N GLY A 60 3.13 -13.52 -12.01
CA GLY A 60 4.44 -13.93 -11.49
C GLY A 60 5.02 -15.13 -12.22
N ASN A 61 5.39 -16.14 -11.45
CA ASN A 61 5.95 -17.39 -11.97
C ASN A 61 4.88 -18.25 -12.64
N THR A 62 5.33 -19.28 -13.39
CA THR A 62 4.43 -20.27 -13.96
C THR A 62 3.63 -20.97 -12.87
N VAL A 63 2.32 -21.14 -13.07
CA VAL A 63 1.45 -21.82 -12.11
C VAL A 63 1.02 -23.19 -12.63
N SER A 64 0.82 -24.14 -11.72
CA SER A 64 0.38 -25.49 -12.07
C SER A 64 -1.13 -25.61 -11.98
N LEU A 65 -1.74 -26.25 -12.98
CA LEU A 65 -3.12 -26.72 -12.91
C LEU A 65 -3.18 -28.14 -12.38
N TYR A 66 -4.16 -28.37 -11.54
CA TYR A 66 -4.38 -29.63 -10.83
C TYR A 66 -5.65 -30.31 -11.32
N GLU A 67 -5.67 -31.65 -11.30
CA GLU A 67 -6.86 -32.42 -11.69
C GLU A 67 -8.00 -32.31 -10.67
N LYS A 68 -7.66 -32.12 -9.39
CA LYS A 68 -8.61 -31.99 -8.27
C LYS A 68 -8.20 -30.81 -7.38
N PRO A 69 -9.11 -30.22 -6.58
CA PRO A 69 -8.77 -29.14 -5.65
C PRO A 69 -8.05 -29.70 -4.41
N THR A 70 -6.82 -30.16 -4.61
CA THR A 70 -5.87 -30.59 -3.58
C THR A 70 -4.47 -30.55 -4.18
N ALA A 71 -3.51 -30.06 -3.40
CA ALA A 71 -2.11 -29.96 -3.81
C ALA A 71 -1.46 -31.33 -4.07
N LYS A 72 -2.06 -32.42 -3.55
CA LYS A 72 -1.60 -33.81 -3.77
C LYS A 72 -2.08 -34.40 -5.10
N SER A 73 -3.01 -33.74 -5.80
CA SER A 73 -3.51 -34.26 -7.07
C SER A 73 -2.49 -34.11 -8.20
N LYS A 74 -2.69 -34.88 -9.27
CA LYS A 74 -1.86 -34.83 -10.46
C LYS A 74 -1.89 -33.42 -11.07
N LYS A 75 -0.71 -32.89 -11.36
CA LYS A 75 -0.55 -31.68 -12.18
C LYS A 75 -0.87 -32.04 -13.63
N ILE A 76 -1.83 -31.36 -14.24
CA ILE A 76 -2.31 -31.65 -15.60
C ILE A 76 -1.75 -30.70 -16.64
N ALA A 77 -1.38 -29.48 -16.24
CA ALA A 77 -0.77 -28.48 -17.11
C ALA A 77 0.00 -27.45 -16.28
N GLN A 78 0.81 -26.64 -16.97
CA GLN A 78 1.40 -25.42 -16.43
C GLN A 78 0.99 -24.23 -17.29
N ILE A 79 0.65 -23.12 -16.64
CA ILE A 79 0.29 -21.86 -17.28
C ILE A 79 1.48 -20.90 -17.14
N SER A 80 1.98 -20.43 -18.27
CA SER A 80 3.08 -19.47 -18.32
C SER A 80 2.69 -18.10 -17.76
N SER A 81 3.69 -17.36 -17.27
CA SER A 81 3.54 -15.94 -16.96
C SER A 81 2.92 -15.19 -18.13
N SER A 82 2.12 -14.15 -17.86
CA SER A 82 1.32 -13.34 -18.79
C SER A 82 0.12 -14.01 -19.46
N SER A 83 -0.14 -15.28 -19.19
CA SER A 83 -1.29 -15.98 -19.80
C SER A 83 -2.60 -15.61 -19.09
N ASN A 84 -3.68 -15.57 -19.87
CA ASN A 84 -5.04 -15.36 -19.38
C ASN A 84 -5.74 -16.69 -19.10
N TYR A 85 -6.71 -16.67 -18.19
CA TYR A 85 -7.63 -17.77 -17.95
C TYR A 85 -9.03 -17.25 -17.59
N GLU A 86 -10.04 -18.09 -17.78
CA GLU A 86 -11.41 -17.86 -17.35
C GLU A 86 -11.68 -18.61 -16.05
N VAL A 87 -12.38 -17.97 -15.12
CA VAL A 87 -12.82 -18.61 -13.89
C VAL A 87 -14.20 -19.20 -14.11
N ILE A 88 -14.31 -20.52 -13.99
CA ILE A 88 -15.58 -21.24 -14.10
C ILE A 88 -16.28 -21.26 -12.73
N GLU A 89 -15.52 -21.50 -11.67
CA GLU A 89 -16.01 -21.61 -10.31
C GLU A 89 -14.92 -21.16 -9.32
N SER A 90 -15.32 -20.55 -8.22
CA SER A 90 -14.44 -19.99 -7.19
C SER A 90 -14.85 -20.50 -5.81
N GLU A 91 -13.97 -20.34 -4.82
CA GLU A 91 -14.23 -20.68 -3.42
C GLU A 91 -14.50 -22.18 -3.23
N ILE A 92 -13.86 -23.02 -4.06
CA ILE A 92 -13.99 -24.48 -3.99
C ILE A 92 -13.15 -24.99 -2.81
N PRO A 93 -13.74 -25.68 -1.82
CA PRO A 93 -12.99 -26.22 -0.70
C PRO A 93 -11.96 -27.26 -1.14
N ASP A 94 -10.83 -27.29 -0.45
CA ASP A 94 -9.84 -28.36 -0.61
C ASP A 94 -10.45 -29.73 -0.23
N LYS A 95 -10.06 -30.78 -0.96
CA LYS A 95 -10.51 -32.15 -0.70
C LYS A 95 -9.78 -32.83 0.46
N GLU A 96 -8.66 -32.29 0.93
CA GLU A 96 -7.97 -32.81 2.11
C GLU A 96 -8.74 -32.45 3.39
N VAL A 97 -9.03 -33.46 4.20
CA VAL A 97 -9.74 -33.29 5.48
C VAL A 97 -8.96 -32.34 6.39
N GLY A 98 -9.64 -31.29 6.89
CA GLY A 98 -9.04 -30.29 7.79
C GLY A 98 -8.32 -29.14 7.09
N SER A 99 -8.15 -29.18 5.76
CA SER A 99 -7.62 -28.04 5.01
C SER A 99 -8.66 -26.92 4.90
N LYS A 100 -8.21 -25.68 5.08
CA LYS A 100 -9.01 -24.46 4.85
C LYS A 100 -8.67 -23.77 3.52
N LEU A 101 -7.85 -24.41 2.69
CA LEU A 101 -7.47 -23.87 1.39
C LEU A 101 -8.67 -23.85 0.44
N LEU A 102 -8.70 -22.82 -0.41
CA LEU A 102 -9.70 -22.66 -1.45
C LEU A 102 -9.05 -22.75 -2.83
N TRP A 103 -9.87 -23.12 -3.81
CA TRP A 103 -9.46 -23.36 -5.17
C TRP A 103 -10.38 -22.66 -6.16
N TYR A 104 -9.80 -22.24 -7.28
CA TYR A 104 -10.52 -21.89 -8.50
C TYR A 104 -10.61 -23.12 -9.40
N LYS A 105 -11.75 -23.31 -10.06
CA LYS A 105 -11.81 -24.10 -11.30
C LYS A 105 -11.74 -23.13 -12.46
N ILE A 106 -10.76 -23.32 -13.33
CA ILE A 106 -10.47 -22.39 -14.42
C ILE A 106 -10.42 -23.10 -15.77
N SER A 107 -10.60 -22.34 -16.84
CA SER A 107 -10.30 -22.75 -18.21
C SER A 107 -9.19 -21.88 -18.80
N SER A 108 -8.24 -22.51 -19.47
CA SER A 108 -7.13 -21.82 -20.14
C SER A 108 -6.88 -22.46 -21.51
N PRO A 109 -6.09 -21.83 -22.39
CA PRO A 109 -5.66 -22.45 -23.64
C PRO A 109 -4.90 -23.79 -23.45
N LYS A 110 -4.37 -24.07 -22.25
CA LYS A 110 -3.67 -25.32 -21.90
C LYS A 110 -4.60 -26.39 -21.32
N GLY A 111 -5.89 -26.10 -21.16
CA GLY A 111 -6.89 -26.99 -20.59
C GLY A 111 -7.58 -26.39 -19.36
N SER A 112 -8.50 -27.17 -18.80
CA SER A 112 -9.29 -26.81 -17.62
C SER A 112 -8.84 -27.62 -16.41
N GLY A 113 -8.75 -26.97 -15.24
CA GLY A 113 -8.23 -27.58 -14.02
C GLY A 113 -8.48 -26.73 -12.79
N TYR A 114 -7.86 -27.14 -11.69
CA TYR A 114 -7.93 -26.45 -10.40
C TYR A 114 -6.65 -25.65 -10.14
N LEU A 115 -6.83 -24.42 -9.66
CA LEU A 115 -5.77 -23.48 -9.34
C LEU A 115 -5.95 -23.02 -7.88
N SER A 116 -4.90 -23.09 -7.07
CA SER A 116 -4.98 -22.79 -5.64
C SER A 116 -5.07 -21.27 -5.40
N TYR A 117 -5.83 -20.87 -4.38
CA TYR A 117 -5.86 -19.47 -3.91
C TYR A 117 -4.50 -18.99 -3.38
N ASP A 118 -3.64 -19.90 -2.92
CA ASP A 118 -2.30 -19.53 -2.44
C ASP A 118 -1.44 -18.92 -3.55
N GLU A 119 -1.69 -19.28 -4.82
CA GLU A 119 -1.02 -18.65 -5.95
C GLU A 119 -1.34 -17.15 -6.04
N GLU A 120 -2.51 -16.71 -5.57
CA GLU A 120 -2.90 -15.29 -5.54
C GLU A 120 -2.49 -14.62 -4.23
N ILE A 121 -2.91 -15.19 -3.10
CA ILE A 121 -2.83 -14.52 -1.78
C ILE A 121 -1.42 -14.58 -1.22
N VAL A 122 -0.77 -15.73 -1.28
CA VAL A 122 0.55 -15.96 -0.64
C VAL A 122 1.67 -15.68 -1.63
N LYS A 123 1.53 -16.14 -2.87
CA LYS A 123 2.61 -16.11 -3.87
C LYS A 123 2.50 -14.95 -4.85
N SER A 124 1.34 -14.29 -4.96
CA SER A 124 1.11 -13.20 -5.93
C SER A 124 1.49 -13.56 -7.37
N ASN A 125 1.40 -14.84 -7.73
CA ASN A 125 1.68 -15.37 -9.05
C ASN A 125 0.52 -15.15 -10.02
N ILE A 126 -0.68 -14.92 -9.52
CA ILE A 126 -1.88 -14.66 -10.33
C ILE A 126 -2.66 -13.46 -9.79
N SER A 127 -3.51 -12.90 -10.64
CA SER A 127 -4.52 -11.89 -10.28
C SER A 127 -5.86 -12.28 -10.88
N THR A 128 -6.84 -12.57 -10.03
CA THR A 128 -8.17 -13.07 -10.41
C THR A 128 -9.21 -11.97 -10.23
N PHE A 129 -9.98 -11.73 -11.29
CA PHE A 129 -11.05 -10.75 -11.39
C PHE A 129 -12.41 -11.43 -11.40
N LEU A 130 -13.23 -11.13 -10.40
CA LEU A 130 -14.60 -11.63 -10.28
C LEU A 130 -15.59 -10.46 -10.22
N PRO A 131 -16.87 -10.66 -10.57
CA PRO A 131 -17.91 -9.67 -10.39
C PRO A 131 -17.92 -9.15 -8.95
N PRO A 132 -18.11 -7.83 -8.76
CA PRO A 132 -18.11 -7.24 -7.43
C PRO A 132 -19.28 -7.79 -6.61
N ALA A 133 -19.01 -8.20 -5.37
CA ALA A 133 -20.05 -8.68 -4.44
C ALA A 133 -21.06 -7.58 -4.08
N ASN A 134 -20.60 -6.32 -4.05
CA ASN A 134 -21.34 -5.12 -3.72
C ASN A 134 -20.77 -3.92 -4.48
N GLY A 135 -21.48 -2.79 -4.51
CA GLY A 135 -20.90 -1.55 -5.03
C GLY A 135 -20.63 -1.57 -6.54
N ARG A 136 -21.67 -1.88 -7.35
CA ARG A 136 -21.59 -1.99 -8.81
C ARG A 136 -21.30 -0.66 -9.50
N PHE A 137 -21.59 0.46 -8.85
CA PHE A 137 -21.30 1.80 -9.37
C PHE A 137 -20.27 2.49 -8.50
N ALA A 138 -19.48 3.39 -9.10
CA ALA A 138 -18.54 4.21 -8.37
C ALA A 138 -18.40 5.63 -8.93
N LEU A 139 -18.09 6.59 -8.06
CA LEU A 139 -17.62 7.93 -8.43
C LEU A 139 -16.12 8.03 -8.31
N VAL A 140 -15.49 8.62 -9.32
CA VAL A 140 -14.07 8.97 -9.29
C VAL A 140 -13.78 10.01 -8.21
N THR A 141 -12.89 9.70 -7.27
CA THR A 141 -12.45 10.65 -6.24
C THR A 141 -11.09 11.28 -6.54
N ALA A 142 -10.28 10.70 -7.42
CA ALA A 142 -9.02 11.30 -7.89
C ALA A 142 -9.24 12.38 -8.96
N ASN A 143 -8.23 13.23 -9.17
CA ASN A 143 -8.29 14.31 -10.16
C ASN A 143 -6.96 14.50 -10.90
N PRO A 144 -6.81 13.97 -12.14
CA PRO A 144 -7.64 12.96 -12.79
C PRO A 144 -7.29 11.53 -12.33
N LEU A 145 -8.22 10.58 -12.48
CA LEU A 145 -7.96 9.14 -12.34
C LEU A 145 -7.43 8.56 -13.65
N GLN A 146 -6.31 7.86 -13.59
CA GLN A 146 -5.75 7.15 -14.75
C GLN A 146 -6.46 5.81 -14.95
N VAL A 147 -6.91 5.55 -16.18
CA VAL A 147 -7.47 4.26 -16.61
C VAL A 147 -6.44 3.54 -17.45
N ARG A 148 -6.21 2.26 -17.17
CA ARG A 148 -5.11 1.47 -17.73
C ARG A 148 -5.61 0.27 -18.51
N GLU A 149 -4.76 -0.22 -19.40
CA GLU A 149 -5.03 -1.42 -20.20
C GLU A 149 -5.00 -2.72 -19.38
N GLN A 150 -4.17 -2.74 -18.33
CA GLN A 150 -4.00 -3.87 -17.41
C GLN A 150 -3.96 -3.36 -15.95
N PRO A 151 -4.24 -4.22 -14.96
CA PRO A 151 -4.25 -3.86 -13.54
C PRO A 151 -2.83 -3.71 -12.96
N SER A 152 -2.05 -2.77 -13.49
CA SER A 152 -0.67 -2.53 -13.07
C SER A 152 -0.25 -1.07 -13.28
N LEU A 153 0.57 -0.53 -12.38
CA LEU A 153 1.16 0.81 -12.52
C LEU A 153 2.11 0.93 -13.72
N LYS A 154 2.62 -0.19 -14.24
CA LYS A 154 3.48 -0.24 -15.43
C LYS A 154 2.70 -0.32 -16.73
N ALA A 155 1.39 -0.62 -16.66
CA ALA A 155 0.55 -0.77 -17.84
C ALA A 155 0.29 0.58 -18.52
N LYS A 156 0.09 0.56 -19.84
CA LYS A 156 -0.24 1.75 -20.62
C LYS A 156 -1.52 2.40 -20.10
N VAL A 157 -1.50 3.72 -19.96
CA VAL A 157 -2.69 4.54 -19.66
C VAL A 157 -3.50 4.69 -20.94
N THR A 158 -4.74 4.20 -20.93
CA THR A 158 -5.67 4.23 -22.08
C THR A 158 -6.65 5.40 -21.99
N GLY A 159 -6.81 5.99 -20.81
CA GLY A 159 -7.69 7.14 -20.60
C GLY A 159 -7.47 7.83 -19.27
N LYS A 160 -8.16 8.97 -19.10
CA LYS A 160 -8.23 9.73 -17.85
C LYS A 160 -9.69 10.06 -17.56
N LEU A 161 -10.11 9.87 -16.31
CA LEU A 161 -11.44 10.23 -15.84
C LEU A 161 -11.33 11.39 -14.86
N ASN A 162 -12.18 12.39 -15.01
CA ASN A 162 -12.23 13.53 -14.11
C ASN A 162 -12.89 13.13 -12.79
N ALA A 163 -12.61 13.90 -11.73
CA ALA A 163 -13.30 13.76 -10.46
C ALA A 163 -14.83 13.79 -10.65
N LYS A 164 -15.55 12.98 -9.88
CA LYS A 164 -17.00 12.80 -9.92
C LYS A 164 -17.55 12.13 -11.19
N THR A 165 -16.69 11.60 -12.06
CA THR A 165 -17.17 10.75 -13.16
C THR A 165 -17.78 9.46 -12.59
N LEU A 166 -18.98 9.11 -13.04
CA LEU A 166 -19.65 7.85 -12.71
C LEU A 166 -19.11 6.73 -13.60
N VAL A 167 -18.79 5.59 -12.99
CA VAL A 167 -18.35 4.37 -13.68
C VAL A 167 -19.10 3.16 -13.14
N GLU A 168 -19.16 2.10 -13.94
CA GLU A 168 -19.68 0.79 -13.53
C GLU A 168 -18.52 -0.16 -13.28
N VAL A 169 -18.46 -0.77 -12.10
CA VAL A 169 -17.49 -1.80 -11.74
C VAL A 169 -17.96 -3.12 -12.35
N GLN A 170 -17.19 -3.66 -13.29
CA GLN A 170 -17.48 -4.93 -13.95
C GLN A 170 -16.92 -6.10 -13.15
N ASN A 171 -15.65 -5.98 -12.76
CA ASN A 171 -14.93 -7.01 -12.02
C ASN A 171 -13.91 -6.38 -11.06
N GLU A 172 -13.54 -7.10 -10.02
CA GLU A 172 -12.63 -6.69 -8.97
C GLU A 172 -11.60 -7.78 -8.71
N SER A 173 -10.33 -7.37 -8.53
CA SER A 173 -9.27 -8.30 -8.13
C SER A 173 -9.47 -8.75 -6.69
N LYS A 174 -9.23 -10.03 -6.40
CA LYS A 174 -9.20 -10.52 -5.01
C LYS A 174 -7.97 -10.02 -4.25
N GLN A 175 -6.87 -9.76 -4.96
CA GLN A 175 -5.66 -9.19 -4.35
C GLN A 175 -5.84 -7.71 -3.99
N GLU A 176 -5.55 -7.39 -2.74
CA GLU A 176 -5.32 -6.03 -2.28
C GLU A 176 -3.83 -5.69 -2.43
N VAL A 177 -3.55 -4.53 -2.99
CA VAL A 177 -2.19 -3.99 -3.14
C VAL A 177 -2.15 -2.62 -2.48
N LYS A 178 -0.95 -2.12 -2.17
CA LYS A 178 -0.75 -0.76 -1.65
C LYS A 178 -0.12 0.11 -2.72
N ILE A 179 -0.79 1.18 -3.12
CA ILE A 179 -0.33 2.16 -4.11
C ILE A 179 -0.38 3.55 -3.47
N GLU A 180 0.74 4.26 -3.48
CA GLU A 180 0.84 5.64 -2.95
C GLU A 180 0.30 5.76 -1.51
N GLY A 181 0.61 4.77 -0.66
CA GLY A 181 0.17 4.74 0.72
C GLY A 181 -1.28 4.29 0.95
N LYS A 182 -2.09 4.19 -0.11
CA LYS A 182 -3.47 3.71 -0.04
C LYS A 182 -3.52 2.21 -0.32
N SER A 183 -4.34 1.48 0.42
CA SER A 183 -4.62 0.07 0.14
C SER A 183 -5.91 -0.05 -0.65
N GLY A 184 -5.98 -1.04 -1.53
CA GLY A 184 -7.10 -1.24 -2.44
C GLY A 184 -6.82 -2.34 -3.46
N SER A 185 -7.85 -2.68 -4.19
CA SER A 185 -7.89 -3.65 -5.29
C SER A 185 -7.82 -2.95 -6.65
N TRP A 186 -7.48 -3.70 -7.69
CA TRP A 186 -7.71 -3.26 -9.06
C TRP A 186 -9.14 -3.59 -9.46
N LEU A 187 -9.80 -2.64 -10.13
CA LEU A 187 -11.14 -2.80 -10.67
C LEU A 187 -11.08 -2.73 -12.19
N GLN A 188 -11.75 -3.65 -12.86
CA GLN A 188 -12.15 -3.45 -14.25
C GLN A 188 -13.43 -2.61 -14.24
N ILE A 189 -13.35 -1.41 -14.81
CA ILE A 189 -14.44 -0.45 -14.87
C ILE A 189 -14.91 -0.24 -16.30
N LYS A 190 -16.18 0.12 -16.44
CA LYS A 190 -16.78 0.60 -17.68
C LYS A 190 -17.16 2.07 -17.52
N SER A 191 -16.61 2.93 -18.38
CA SER A 191 -16.97 4.35 -18.43
C SER A 191 -18.32 4.55 -19.11
N SER A 192 -18.88 5.77 -18.98
CA SER A 192 -20.17 6.13 -19.57
C SER A 192 -20.21 6.05 -21.10
N ASP A 193 -19.06 6.17 -21.77
CA ASP A 193 -18.90 5.95 -23.22
C ASP A 193 -18.75 4.46 -23.60
N GLY A 194 -18.86 3.56 -22.63
CA GLY A 194 -18.83 2.11 -22.82
C GLY A 194 -17.44 1.48 -22.87
N LYS A 195 -16.36 2.26 -22.76
CA LYS A 195 -14.99 1.72 -22.78
C LYS A 195 -14.66 0.97 -21.49
N LEU A 196 -13.91 -0.12 -21.63
CA LEU A 196 -13.37 -0.89 -20.51
C LEU A 196 -11.93 -0.48 -20.21
N GLY A 197 -11.57 -0.55 -18.94
CA GLY A 197 -10.19 -0.41 -18.49
C GLY A 197 -10.05 -0.68 -16.99
N TYR A 198 -8.83 -0.56 -16.49
CA TYR A 198 -8.50 -0.84 -15.10
C TYR A 198 -8.21 0.43 -14.32
N ALA A 199 -8.81 0.53 -13.13
CA ALA A 199 -8.61 1.63 -12.19
C ALA A 199 -8.45 1.09 -10.77
N TYR A 200 -7.75 1.84 -9.93
CA TYR A 200 -7.47 1.43 -8.56
C TYR A 200 -8.60 1.86 -7.61
N SER A 201 -9.11 0.93 -6.80
CA SER A 201 -10.33 1.16 -6.02
C SER A 201 -10.21 2.22 -4.94
N ALA A 202 -9.00 2.49 -4.42
CA ALA A 202 -8.78 3.53 -3.42
C ALA A 202 -9.10 4.96 -3.92
N PHE A 203 -9.25 5.14 -5.24
CA PHE A 203 -9.62 6.40 -5.88
C PHE A 203 -11.07 6.43 -6.38
N LEU A 204 -11.90 5.53 -5.85
CA LEU A 204 -13.30 5.34 -6.23
C LEU A 204 -14.18 5.23 -4.99
N MET A 205 -15.30 5.95 -4.97
CA MET A 205 -16.33 5.80 -3.94
C MET A 205 -17.48 4.96 -4.52
N ARG A 206 -17.76 3.81 -3.91
CA ARG A 206 -18.71 2.81 -4.43
C ARG A 206 -20.11 2.95 -3.83
N ALA A 207 -21.11 2.56 -4.59
CA ALA A 207 -22.50 2.42 -4.15
C ALA A 207 -23.23 1.30 -4.88
N ALA A 208 -24.32 0.82 -4.31
CA ALA A 208 -25.12 -0.25 -4.92
C ALA A 208 -25.84 0.23 -6.18
N THR A 209 -26.32 1.48 -6.16
CA THR A 209 -27.08 2.09 -7.26
C THR A 209 -26.40 3.35 -7.78
N SER A 210 -26.71 3.73 -9.02
CA SER A 210 -26.16 4.95 -9.61
C SER A 210 -26.82 6.21 -9.04
N GLU A 211 -28.05 6.06 -8.57
CA GLU A 211 -28.93 7.09 -8.03
C GLU A 211 -28.40 7.59 -6.68
N GLU A 212 -27.95 6.68 -5.81
CA GLU A 212 -27.25 7.01 -4.55
C GLU A 212 -26.07 7.95 -4.79
N LEU A 213 -25.26 7.67 -5.82
CA LEU A 213 -24.09 8.47 -6.17
C LEU A 213 -24.46 9.82 -6.78
N LYS A 214 -25.47 9.84 -7.66
CA LYS A 214 -25.96 11.08 -8.30
C LYS A 214 -26.58 12.06 -7.31
N ALA A 215 -27.16 11.57 -6.22
CA ALA A 215 -27.76 12.40 -5.18
C ALA A 215 -26.72 13.18 -4.35
N ILE A 216 -25.44 12.82 -4.43
CA ILE A 216 -24.37 13.47 -3.67
C ILE A 216 -24.00 14.79 -4.37
N GLU A 217 -24.44 15.93 -3.84
CA GLU A 217 -24.10 17.25 -4.39
C GLU A 217 -22.61 17.57 -4.23
N ASN A 218 -22.09 17.59 -3.00
CA ASN A 218 -20.68 17.79 -2.71
C ASN A 218 -20.13 16.50 -2.11
N LEU A 219 -19.19 15.88 -2.83
CA LEU A 219 -18.57 14.65 -2.39
C LEU A 219 -17.40 14.99 -1.47
N VAL A 220 -17.58 14.75 -0.17
CA VAL A 220 -16.56 14.87 0.86
C VAL A 220 -15.82 13.55 0.99
N VAL A 221 -14.51 13.57 0.81
CA VAL A 221 -13.63 12.41 0.88
C VAL A 221 -12.60 12.66 1.97
N SER A 222 -12.53 11.75 2.94
CA SER A 222 -11.41 11.72 3.88
C SER A 222 -10.18 11.19 3.12
N ASP A 223 -9.27 12.10 2.82
CA ASP A 223 -8.12 11.87 1.96
C ASP A 223 -7.05 12.83 2.49
N GLY A 224 -6.18 12.34 3.36
CA GLY A 224 -5.14 13.14 3.99
C GLY A 224 -3.86 13.16 3.17
N GLY A 225 -3.07 14.23 3.35
CA GLY A 225 -1.77 14.38 2.70
C GLY A 225 -1.20 15.77 2.88
N TRP A 226 -0.30 16.15 2.00
CA TRP A 226 0.37 17.45 1.99
C TRP A 226 0.14 18.19 0.68
N ALA A 227 -0.12 19.49 0.76
CA ALA A 227 -0.31 20.35 -0.39
C ALA A 227 0.73 21.46 -0.41
N GLU A 228 1.39 21.64 -1.55
CA GLU A 228 2.27 22.76 -1.86
C GLU A 228 1.46 23.83 -2.61
N LEU A 229 1.58 25.08 -2.17
CA LEU A 229 0.90 26.20 -2.80
C LEU A 229 1.68 26.63 -4.06
N THR A 230 1.08 26.43 -5.24
CA THR A 230 1.69 26.75 -6.55
C THR A 230 1.11 28.00 -7.20
N GLY A 231 0.08 28.59 -6.61
CA GLY A 231 -0.49 29.89 -7.02
C GLY A 231 -1.03 30.66 -5.83
N ASN A 232 -1.31 31.95 -5.99
CA ASN A 232 -1.85 32.77 -4.89
C ASN A 232 -3.38 32.82 -4.95
N PRO A 233 -4.12 32.06 -4.11
CA PRO A 233 -5.56 32.14 -4.08
C PRO A 233 -6.00 33.49 -3.52
N ASN A 234 -6.63 34.32 -4.34
CA ASN A 234 -7.27 35.56 -3.89
C ASN A 234 -8.44 35.29 -2.94
N VAL A 235 -9.01 34.07 -3.02
CA VAL A 235 -10.18 33.64 -2.26
C VAL A 235 -9.97 32.21 -1.79
N VAL A 236 -10.30 31.96 -0.53
CA VAL A 236 -10.44 30.62 0.04
C VAL A 236 -11.90 30.41 0.42
N TYR A 237 -12.28 29.17 0.68
CA TYR A 237 -13.67 28.81 0.95
C TYR A 237 -13.82 28.20 2.34
N ARG A 238 -14.95 28.42 2.98
CA ARG A 238 -15.38 27.73 4.19
C ARG A 238 -16.46 26.72 3.80
N PHE A 239 -16.29 25.45 4.15
CA PHE A 239 -17.28 24.42 3.83
C PHE A 239 -18.10 24.06 5.06
N GLU A 240 -19.36 24.48 5.08
CA GLU A 240 -20.28 24.32 6.22
C GLU A 240 -21.67 23.93 5.72
N ALA A 241 -22.32 23.01 6.43
CA ALA A 241 -23.64 22.50 6.06
C ALA A 241 -23.76 22.08 4.57
N GLY A 242 -22.70 21.48 4.04
CA GLY A 242 -22.65 21.01 2.65
C GLY A 242 -22.45 22.09 1.59
N LYS A 243 -22.17 23.35 1.97
CA LYS A 243 -22.03 24.48 1.05
C LYS A 243 -20.70 25.22 1.21
N PHE A 244 -20.21 25.80 0.13
CA PHE A 244 -19.05 26.68 0.13
C PHE A 244 -19.46 28.13 0.35
N ASN A 245 -18.90 28.75 1.39
CA ASN A 245 -19.01 30.17 1.67
C ASN A 245 -17.66 30.83 1.41
N PHE A 246 -17.65 32.02 0.81
CA PHE A 246 -16.41 32.77 0.59
C PHE A 246 -15.78 33.19 1.93
N SER A 247 -14.47 33.08 2.02
CA SER A 247 -13.70 33.55 3.17
C SER A 247 -12.45 34.30 2.71
N LYS A 248 -12.04 35.30 3.50
CA LYS A 248 -10.73 35.92 3.33
C LYS A 248 -9.64 34.88 3.59
N LYS A 249 -8.53 35.00 2.87
CA LYS A 249 -7.31 34.20 3.10
C LYS A 249 -6.84 34.39 4.55
N PRO A 250 -6.72 33.33 5.36
CA PRO A 250 -6.19 33.46 6.71
C PRO A 250 -4.70 33.80 6.64
N SER A 251 -4.19 34.57 7.61
CA SER A 251 -2.76 34.90 7.72
C SER A 251 -1.88 33.68 7.92
N SER A 252 -2.43 32.57 8.42
CA SER A 252 -1.75 31.29 8.59
C SER A 252 -1.63 30.47 7.32
N LEU A 253 -2.35 30.79 6.23
CA LEU A 253 -2.16 30.08 4.96
C LEU A 253 -0.76 30.43 4.41
N PRO A 254 0.06 29.44 4.06
CA PRO A 254 1.43 29.69 3.59
C PRO A 254 1.47 30.61 2.36
N SER A 255 2.63 31.22 2.15
CA SER A 255 2.96 31.91 0.90
C SER A 255 3.18 30.93 -0.25
N LEU A 256 3.32 31.46 -1.47
CA LEU A 256 3.68 30.67 -2.65
C LEU A 256 4.95 29.84 -2.37
N GLY A 257 4.93 28.55 -2.73
CA GLY A 257 5.98 27.57 -2.43
C GLY A 257 5.91 26.95 -1.04
N GLY A 258 5.16 27.55 -0.11
CA GLY A 258 4.93 26.94 1.20
C GLY A 258 3.92 25.79 1.13
N SER A 259 3.98 24.91 2.12
CA SER A 259 3.16 23.69 2.18
C SER A 259 2.28 23.64 3.42
N PHE A 260 1.23 22.82 3.36
CA PHE A 260 0.34 22.56 4.48
C PHE A 260 -0.25 21.16 4.40
N GLN A 261 -0.55 20.58 5.56
CA GLN A 261 -1.28 19.31 5.64
C GLN A 261 -2.76 19.51 5.32
N PHE A 262 -3.39 18.56 4.65
CA PHE A 262 -4.85 18.48 4.48
C PHE A 262 -5.35 17.12 4.97
N GLU A 263 -6.62 17.06 5.36
CA GLU A 263 -7.28 15.83 5.84
C GLU A 263 -8.49 15.45 4.99
N ASN A 264 -9.11 16.44 4.36
CA ASN A 264 -10.32 16.27 3.60
C ASN A 264 -10.20 16.91 2.23
N LYS A 265 -10.91 16.31 1.29
CA LYS A 265 -11.11 16.81 -0.06
C LYS A 265 -12.59 16.89 -0.37
N VAL A 266 -13.02 17.99 -0.97
CA VAL A 266 -14.41 18.20 -1.40
C VAL A 266 -14.45 18.33 -2.92
N ILE A 267 -15.34 17.55 -3.55
CA ILE A 267 -15.54 17.51 -5.00
C ILE A 267 -16.96 18.01 -5.31
N THR A 268 -17.04 19.14 -6.01
CA THR A 268 -18.31 19.79 -6.38
C THR A 268 -19.07 19.03 -7.48
N PRO A 269 -20.36 19.33 -7.74
CA PRO A 269 -21.10 18.74 -8.87
C PRO A 269 -20.41 18.91 -10.23
N LYS A 270 -19.64 20.00 -10.39
CA LYS A 270 -18.90 20.32 -11.63
C LYS A 270 -17.51 19.66 -11.69
N GLY A 271 -17.17 18.79 -10.74
CA GLY A 271 -15.87 18.12 -10.67
C GLY A 271 -14.71 19.01 -10.18
N LYS A 272 -14.97 20.25 -9.73
CA LYS A 272 -13.93 21.06 -9.07
C LYS A 272 -13.58 20.46 -7.73
N VAL A 273 -12.28 20.46 -7.42
CA VAL A 273 -11.70 19.82 -6.24
C VAL A 273 -11.12 20.88 -5.31
N PHE A 274 -11.37 20.72 -4.01
CA PHE A 274 -10.85 21.58 -2.96
C PHE A 274 -10.26 20.74 -1.83
N TYR A 275 -9.16 21.21 -1.23
CA TYR A 275 -8.47 20.53 -0.13
C TYR A 275 -8.54 21.35 1.15
N SER A 276 -8.74 20.69 2.30
CA SER A 276 -8.81 21.37 3.59
C SER A 276 -7.45 21.93 4.00
N PHE A 277 -7.41 23.10 4.64
CA PHE A 277 -6.21 23.65 5.25
C PHE A 277 -6.10 23.12 6.69
N GLY A 278 -5.25 22.13 6.91
CA GLY A 278 -5.13 21.41 8.17
C GLY A 278 -6.46 20.78 8.61
N LYS A 279 -6.73 20.89 9.91
CA LYS A 279 -7.98 20.49 10.59
C LYS A 279 -9.09 21.55 10.53
N THR A 280 -8.92 22.59 9.72
CA THR A 280 -9.89 23.69 9.65
C THR A 280 -10.97 23.40 8.60
N ASN A 281 -12.08 24.14 8.67
CA ASN A 281 -13.11 24.14 7.62
C ASN A 281 -12.75 25.04 6.43
N ILE A 282 -11.49 25.49 6.31
CA ILE A 282 -11.01 26.32 5.21
C ILE A 282 -10.52 25.41 4.09
N TYR A 283 -10.88 25.73 2.86
CA TYR A 283 -10.62 24.94 1.67
C TYR A 283 -9.97 25.78 0.58
N VAL A 284 -8.95 25.21 -0.07
CA VAL A 284 -8.20 25.83 -1.17
C VAL A 284 -8.43 25.02 -2.44
N GLY A 285 -8.69 25.72 -3.56
CA GLY A 285 -8.95 25.08 -4.86
C GLY A 285 -7.72 24.36 -5.39
N SER A 286 -7.94 23.18 -5.97
CA SER A 286 -6.87 22.33 -6.52
C SER A 286 -6.02 23.00 -7.60
N GLU A 287 -6.56 24.01 -8.29
CA GLU A 287 -5.84 24.79 -9.30
C GLU A 287 -4.68 25.63 -8.73
N PHE A 288 -4.65 25.84 -7.42
CA PHE A 288 -3.57 26.55 -6.73
C PHE A 288 -2.61 25.60 -6.01
N LEU A 289 -2.82 24.28 -6.12
CA LEU A 289 -2.16 23.30 -5.27
C LEU A 289 -1.50 22.19 -6.08
N LYS A 290 -0.41 21.68 -5.52
CA LYS A 290 0.13 20.38 -5.90
C LYS A 290 0.14 19.49 -4.67
N THR A 291 -0.48 18.32 -4.76
CA THR A 291 -0.69 17.44 -3.60
C THR A 291 0.25 16.24 -3.60
N TYR A 292 0.60 15.79 -2.40
CA TYR A 292 1.50 14.69 -2.12
C TYR A 292 0.87 13.80 -1.04
N PRO A 293 1.05 12.47 -1.09
CA PRO A 293 0.43 11.54 -0.14
C PRO A 293 1.00 11.66 1.28
N ASP A 294 2.25 12.10 1.42
CA ASP A 294 2.94 12.30 2.69
C ASP A 294 4.01 13.40 2.57
N TYR A 295 4.52 13.86 3.71
CA TYR A 295 5.50 14.96 3.75
C TYR A 295 6.83 14.56 3.13
N ALA A 296 7.27 13.32 3.36
CA ALA A 296 8.45 12.74 2.74
C ALA A 296 8.42 12.84 1.20
N THR A 297 7.29 12.53 0.56
CA THR A 297 7.15 12.64 -0.90
C THR A 297 7.20 14.11 -1.37
N LEU A 298 6.65 15.04 -0.58
CA LEU A 298 6.80 16.47 -0.83
C LEU A 298 8.26 16.90 -0.69
N SER A 299 8.93 16.53 0.41
CA SER A 299 10.30 16.91 0.71
C SER A 299 11.28 16.38 -0.35
N LEU A 300 11.06 15.16 -0.87
CA LEU A 300 11.79 14.63 -2.04
C LEU A 300 11.71 15.52 -3.29
N LYS A 301 10.62 16.29 -3.46
CA LYS A 301 10.48 17.19 -4.62
C LYS A 301 11.40 18.40 -4.50
N HIS A 302 11.70 18.80 -3.28
CA HIS A 302 12.60 19.90 -2.93
C HIS A 302 14.00 19.40 -2.53
N LEU A 303 14.28 18.12 -2.76
CA LEU A 303 15.54 17.50 -2.39
C LEU A 303 16.72 18.31 -2.95
N PRO A 304 17.67 18.74 -2.10
CA PRO A 304 18.86 19.44 -2.55
C PRO A 304 19.58 18.65 -3.63
N SER A 305 20.09 19.32 -4.67
CA SER A 305 20.80 18.63 -5.77
C SER A 305 22.04 17.84 -5.35
N SER A 306 22.60 18.15 -4.17
CA SER A 306 23.72 17.45 -3.55
C SER A 306 23.31 16.17 -2.79
N PHE A 307 22.01 15.97 -2.53
CA PHE A 307 21.53 14.82 -1.78
C PHE A 307 21.29 13.63 -2.71
N ASP A 308 21.81 12.44 -2.35
CA ASP A 308 21.56 11.23 -3.15
C ASP A 308 20.09 10.83 -3.08
N LYS A 309 19.40 10.93 -4.22
CA LYS A 309 17.98 10.59 -4.35
C LYS A 309 17.65 9.16 -3.90
N LYS A 310 18.52 8.18 -4.18
CA LYS A 310 18.28 6.78 -3.78
C LYS A 310 18.44 6.56 -2.29
N LEU A 311 19.35 7.30 -1.66
CA LEU A 311 19.46 7.33 -0.19
C LEU A 311 18.20 7.96 0.42
N ALA A 312 17.73 9.08 -0.13
CA ALA A 312 16.49 9.72 0.32
C ALA A 312 15.27 8.79 0.22
N GLU A 313 15.13 8.06 -0.90
CA GLU A 313 14.09 7.04 -1.06
C GLU A 313 14.20 5.91 -0.02
N ALA A 314 15.42 5.48 0.33
CA ALA A 314 15.65 4.48 1.37
C ALA A 314 15.33 5.00 2.77
N ILE A 315 15.67 6.25 3.07
CA ILE A 315 15.34 6.94 4.33
C ILE A 315 13.82 6.92 4.56
N ILE A 316 13.03 7.34 3.57
CA ILE A 316 11.56 7.40 3.67
C ILE A 316 10.95 6.01 3.87
N LYS A 317 11.54 5.00 3.22
CA LYS A 317 11.09 3.62 3.34
C LYS A 317 11.36 3.04 4.74
N SER A 318 12.47 3.44 5.37
CA SER A 318 12.98 2.81 6.58
C SER A 318 12.71 3.58 7.87
N ILE A 319 12.60 4.92 7.82
CA ILE A 319 12.52 5.78 9.01
C ILE A 319 11.09 6.31 9.19
N SER A 320 10.69 7.29 8.40
CA SER A 320 9.38 7.93 8.54
C SER A 320 8.88 8.54 7.24
N LYS A 321 7.56 8.57 7.10
CA LYS A 321 6.85 9.30 6.05
C LYS A 321 6.81 10.80 6.30
N GLU A 322 7.25 11.25 7.47
CA GLU A 322 7.30 12.66 7.87
C GLU A 322 8.73 13.24 7.81
N THR A 323 9.70 12.53 7.20
CA THR A 323 11.06 13.02 7.08
C THR A 323 11.15 14.33 6.30
N ASP A 324 11.76 15.32 6.93
CA ASP A 324 12.17 16.59 6.33
C ASP A 324 13.62 16.54 5.84
N PHE A 325 13.84 16.55 4.53
CA PHE A 325 15.19 16.60 3.96
C PHE A 325 15.90 17.95 4.11
N ASP A 326 15.19 19.03 4.46
CA ASP A 326 15.85 20.30 4.81
C ASP A 326 16.56 20.21 6.17
N ASN A 327 16.11 19.29 7.04
CA ASN A 327 16.68 18.99 8.35
C ASN A 327 17.37 17.62 8.40
N THR A 328 17.71 17.06 7.24
CA THR A 328 18.42 15.79 7.12
C THR A 328 19.77 16.02 6.46
N SER A 329 20.83 15.52 7.10
CA SER A 329 22.18 15.48 6.53
C SER A 329 22.69 14.04 6.53
N TYR A 330 23.77 13.80 5.78
CA TYR A 330 24.47 12.52 5.87
C TYR A 330 25.97 12.70 5.72
N GLU A 331 26.71 11.78 6.32
CA GLU A 331 28.15 11.61 6.16
C GLU A 331 28.42 10.24 5.55
N GLU A 332 29.38 10.16 4.62
CA GLU A 332 29.76 8.91 3.96
C GLU A 332 31.14 8.44 4.45
N THR A 333 31.23 7.17 4.84
CA THR A 333 32.48 6.50 5.18
C THR A 333 32.65 5.27 4.30
N VAL A 334 33.78 5.17 3.61
CA VAL A 334 34.06 4.07 2.67
C VAL A 334 34.70 2.88 3.40
N PHE A 335 34.14 1.69 3.20
CA PHE A 335 34.61 0.41 3.75
C PHE A 335 34.88 -0.59 2.63
N GLY A 336 36.12 -0.61 2.13
CA GLY A 336 36.51 -1.46 1.01
C GLY A 336 35.75 -1.10 -0.27
N LYS A 337 34.83 -1.98 -0.71
CA LYS A 337 33.98 -1.76 -1.90
C LYS A 337 32.58 -1.22 -1.57
N ARG A 338 32.30 -0.98 -0.29
CA ARG A 338 31.01 -0.53 0.22
C ARG A 338 31.17 0.84 0.87
N ALA A 339 30.05 1.51 1.10
CA ALA A 339 30.02 2.77 1.81
C ALA A 339 28.91 2.72 2.86
N LEU A 340 29.22 3.25 4.05
CA LEU A 340 28.29 3.44 5.14
C LEU A 340 27.89 4.91 5.16
N TYR A 341 26.60 5.16 5.30
CA TYR A 341 26.03 6.50 5.35
C TYR A 341 25.45 6.71 6.75
N LEU A 342 26.04 7.64 7.50
CA LEU A 342 25.48 8.12 8.76
C LEU A 342 24.53 9.25 8.45
N VAL A 343 23.24 8.95 8.47
CA VAL A 343 22.15 9.92 8.24
C VAL A 343 21.77 10.53 9.59
N SER A 344 21.86 11.85 9.69
CA SER A 344 21.38 12.61 10.85
C SER A 344 20.07 13.32 10.48
N HIS A 345 19.01 13.09 11.25
CA HIS A 345 17.72 13.71 11.07
C HIS A 345 17.33 14.49 12.33
N SER A 346 17.10 15.79 12.18
CA SER A 346 16.65 16.63 13.29
C SER A 346 15.13 16.68 13.35
N ASP A 347 14.55 16.10 14.40
CA ASP A 347 13.13 16.17 14.70
C ASP A 347 12.86 17.30 15.70
N VAL A 348 11.82 18.11 15.44
CA VAL A 348 11.34 19.11 16.39
C VAL A 348 10.30 18.48 17.30
N ASN A 349 10.63 18.28 18.57
CA ASN A 349 9.64 17.87 19.55
C ASN A 349 8.69 19.04 19.85
N LYS A 350 7.49 18.99 19.26
CA LYS A 350 6.48 20.05 19.39
C LYS A 350 6.02 20.29 20.83
N SER A 351 6.13 19.31 21.74
CA SER A 351 5.70 19.51 23.14
C SER A 351 6.78 20.18 24.00
N GLU A 352 8.05 19.96 23.67
CA GLU A 352 9.17 20.39 24.52
C GLU A 352 10.00 21.53 23.92
N TYR A 353 9.71 21.94 22.68
CA TYR A 353 10.49 22.92 21.91
C TYR A 353 11.99 22.56 21.83
N SER A 354 12.32 21.28 21.99
CA SER A 354 13.66 20.72 21.85
C SER A 354 13.80 20.06 20.48
N THR A 355 15.00 20.17 19.91
CA THR A 355 15.39 19.44 18.71
C THR A 355 16.23 18.26 19.12
N TYR A 356 15.85 17.05 18.71
CA TYR A 356 16.68 15.87 18.86
C TYR A 356 17.19 15.44 17.49
N SER A 357 18.47 15.08 17.41
CA SER A 357 19.06 14.57 16.18
C SER A 357 19.11 13.05 16.26
N ASN A 358 18.19 12.39 15.57
CA ASN A 358 18.21 10.94 15.43
C ASN A 358 19.21 10.55 14.34
N LYS A 359 20.02 9.55 14.61
CA LYS A 359 21.05 9.06 13.69
C LYS A 359 20.74 7.64 13.22
N TYR A 360 20.99 7.39 11.94
CA TYR A 360 20.67 6.14 11.25
C TYR A 360 21.83 5.72 10.35
N PHE A 361 22.07 4.42 10.24
CA PHE A 361 23.16 3.88 9.43
C PHE A 361 22.62 3.12 8.23
N PHE A 362 22.97 3.59 7.03
CA PHE A 362 22.62 2.92 5.78
C PHE A 362 23.87 2.32 5.13
N LEU A 363 23.80 1.05 4.75
CA LEU A 363 24.81 0.40 3.92
C LEU A 363 24.46 0.57 2.45
N LYS A 364 25.40 1.10 1.67
CA LYS A 364 25.34 1.11 0.21
C LYS A 364 26.02 -0.13 -0.35
N ASP A 365 25.22 -0.97 -1.02
CA ASP A 365 25.71 -2.12 -1.80
C ASP A 365 25.28 -1.97 -3.27
N GLY A 366 26.24 -1.57 -4.10
CA GLY A 366 26.00 -1.14 -5.47
C GLY A 366 25.08 0.07 -5.54
N MET A 367 23.87 -0.12 -6.06
CA MET A 367 22.86 0.94 -6.24
C MET A 367 21.77 0.95 -5.15
N ASN A 368 21.87 0.06 -4.17
CA ASN A 368 20.85 -0.11 -3.13
C ASN A 368 21.38 0.39 -1.79
N TYR A 369 20.46 0.89 -0.97
CA TYR A 369 20.70 1.31 0.40
C TYR A 369 19.86 0.45 1.35
N THR A 370 20.49 -0.07 2.39
CA THR A 370 19.85 -0.90 3.43
C THR A 370 20.07 -0.26 4.79
N LEU A 371 19.00 0.02 5.53
CA LEU A 371 19.11 0.43 6.94
C LEU A 371 19.71 -0.74 7.73
N LEU A 372 20.84 -0.49 8.39
CA LEU A 372 21.48 -1.45 9.29
C LEU A 372 20.95 -1.32 10.71
N GLU A 373 20.94 -0.09 11.22
CA GLU A 373 20.61 0.25 12.60
C GLU A 373 20.23 1.73 12.67
N GLY A 374 19.46 2.15 13.68
CA GLY A 374 19.08 3.56 13.81
C GLY A 374 18.34 3.90 15.10
N ASP A 375 17.74 5.09 15.12
CA ASP A 375 17.08 5.68 16.29
C ASP A 375 18.05 6.00 17.44
N PHE A 376 19.29 6.36 17.07
CA PHE A 376 20.30 6.80 18.04
C PHE A 376 20.18 8.30 18.31
N SER A 377 19.95 8.68 19.56
CA SER A 377 19.88 10.08 19.98
C SER A 377 21.26 10.74 20.10
N ASN A 378 22.26 9.99 20.57
CA ASN A 378 23.62 10.47 20.70
C ASN A 378 24.59 9.33 20.35
N VAL A 379 25.17 9.46 19.17
CA VAL A 379 26.12 8.50 18.65
C VAL A 379 27.24 9.22 17.92
N GLU A 380 28.44 8.73 18.14
CA GLU A 380 29.67 9.20 17.49
C GLU A 380 30.37 8.03 16.81
N THR A 381 31.16 8.35 15.79
CA THR A 381 31.98 7.39 15.07
C THR A 381 33.44 7.72 15.32
N THR A 382 34.20 6.74 15.80
CA THR A 382 35.60 6.92 16.17
C THR A 382 36.39 5.66 15.88
N ASP A 383 37.56 5.78 15.25
CA ASP A 383 38.45 4.65 14.95
C ASP A 383 39.33 4.39 16.17
N ILE A 384 38.82 3.56 17.08
CA ILE A 384 39.42 3.34 18.40
C ILE A 384 40.75 2.59 18.26
N ASP A 385 40.88 1.66 17.31
CA ASP A 385 42.08 0.85 17.12
C ASP A 385 43.01 1.29 15.97
N GLU A 386 42.65 2.36 15.26
CA GLU A 386 43.38 2.97 14.13
C GLU A 386 43.57 2.02 12.95
N ASP A 387 42.59 1.15 12.69
CA ASP A 387 42.64 0.22 11.57
C ASP A 387 41.89 0.71 10.31
N GLY A 388 41.37 1.94 10.37
CA GLY A 388 40.62 2.59 9.30
C GLY A 388 39.14 2.24 9.29
N ILE A 389 38.64 1.45 10.26
CA ILE A 389 37.23 1.10 10.39
C ILE A 389 36.69 1.73 11.69
N PRO A 390 35.96 2.86 11.63
CA PRO A 390 35.45 3.46 12.85
C PRO A 390 34.46 2.55 13.59
N GLU A 391 34.62 2.49 14.90
CA GLU A 391 33.64 2.00 15.85
C GLU A 391 32.51 3.01 16.04
N LEU A 392 31.34 2.46 16.33
CA LEU A 392 30.15 3.20 16.65
C LEU A 392 29.97 3.27 18.17
N VAL A 393 30.04 4.45 18.74
CA VAL A 393 29.82 4.65 20.18
C VAL A 393 28.47 5.33 20.37
N SER A 394 27.47 4.57 20.81
CA SER A 394 26.15 5.07 21.16
C SER A 394 26.07 5.27 22.66
N SER A 395 25.75 6.49 23.10
CA SER A 395 25.62 6.82 24.53
C SER A 395 24.31 7.53 24.78
N TYR A 396 23.42 6.97 25.59
CA TYR A 396 22.18 7.65 26.01
C TYR A 396 22.12 7.76 27.53
N SER A 397 21.56 8.88 28.02
CA SER A 397 21.30 9.07 29.44
C SER A 397 19.83 8.87 29.75
N GLU A 398 19.50 7.95 30.65
CA GLU A 398 18.12 7.73 31.10
C GLU A 398 17.92 8.22 32.54
N GLY A 399 16.83 8.95 32.77
CA GLY A 399 16.35 9.33 34.09
C GLY A 399 17.06 10.53 34.76
N ARG A 400 16.51 10.95 35.91
CA ARG A 400 17.05 12.06 36.73
C ARG A 400 18.38 11.74 37.41
N SER A 401 18.74 10.46 37.48
CA SER A 401 19.94 9.95 38.13
C SER A 401 21.21 10.16 37.31
N GLY A 402 21.10 10.53 36.02
CA GLY A 402 22.26 10.80 35.18
C GLY A 402 23.03 9.54 34.75
N TYR A 403 22.38 8.36 34.77
CA TYR A 403 23.00 7.13 34.28
C TYR A 403 23.22 7.21 32.78
N SER A 404 24.43 6.93 32.32
CA SER A 404 24.79 6.84 30.91
C SER A 404 24.94 5.39 30.49
N TYR A 405 24.15 4.95 29.53
CA TYR A 405 24.31 3.68 28.86
C TYR A 405 25.08 3.89 27.57
N THR A 406 26.22 3.24 27.47
CA THR A 406 27.13 3.24 26.35
C THR A 406 27.17 1.84 25.72
N LYS A 407 27.11 1.81 24.40
CA LYS A 407 27.30 0.62 23.58
C LYS A 407 28.33 0.95 22.51
N ILE A 408 29.32 0.08 22.36
CA ILE A 408 30.33 0.19 21.30
C ILE A 408 30.09 -0.95 20.32
N TYR A 409 29.92 -0.61 19.05
CA TYR A 409 29.76 -1.55 17.96
C TYR A 409 30.89 -1.41 16.96
N ARG A 410 31.12 -2.46 16.19
CA ARG A 410 32.03 -2.45 15.06
C ARG A 410 31.36 -2.92 13.80
N PHE A 411 31.61 -2.21 12.71
CA PHE A 411 31.12 -2.64 11.41
C PHE A 411 31.98 -3.78 10.84
N ASN A 412 31.36 -4.92 10.54
CA ASN A 412 32.05 -6.11 10.00
C ASN A 412 31.99 -6.21 8.46
N GLY A 413 31.46 -5.18 7.80
CA GLY A 413 31.25 -5.14 6.35
C GLY A 413 29.80 -5.42 5.92
N ASN A 414 28.99 -6.07 6.76
CA ASN A 414 27.56 -6.32 6.53
C ASN A 414 26.67 -5.72 7.61
N THR A 415 27.05 -5.88 8.86
CA THR A 415 26.28 -5.51 10.06
C THR A 415 27.19 -4.86 11.10
N PHE A 416 26.57 -4.34 12.16
CA PHE A 416 27.28 -3.93 13.37
C PHE A 416 27.34 -5.09 14.36
N ASP A 417 28.53 -5.49 14.75
CA ASP A 417 28.77 -6.43 15.84
C ASP A 417 28.91 -5.64 17.14
N LEU A 418 28.15 -6.01 18.17
CA LEU A 418 28.29 -5.41 19.50
C LEU A 418 29.63 -5.87 20.10
N LEU A 419 30.53 -4.91 20.37
CA LEU A 419 31.80 -5.17 21.04
C LEU A 419 31.61 -5.22 22.55
N ILE A 420 31.02 -4.16 23.12
CA ILE A 420 30.80 -4.02 24.55
C ILE A 420 29.57 -3.15 24.82
N GLN A 421 28.88 -3.42 25.93
CA GLN A 421 27.82 -2.57 26.46
C GLN A 421 27.87 -2.61 27.98
N ASN A 422 27.36 -1.56 28.61
CA ASN A 422 27.19 -1.51 30.06
C ASN A 422 26.46 -2.76 30.59
N THR A 423 27.03 -3.42 31.60
CA THR A 423 26.43 -4.60 32.23
C THR A 423 25.25 -4.28 33.15
N ASP A 424 25.25 -3.09 33.75
CA ASP A 424 24.22 -2.63 34.68
C ASP A 424 24.12 -1.09 34.74
N GLU A 425 23.10 -0.57 35.42
CA GLU A 425 22.86 0.88 35.59
C GLU A 425 23.99 1.60 36.36
N CYS A 426 24.82 0.83 37.06
CA CYS A 426 25.93 1.31 37.88
C CYS A 426 27.27 1.10 37.17
N SER A 427 27.28 0.92 35.86
CA SER A 427 28.49 0.75 35.08
C SER A 427 28.74 1.95 34.17
N SER A 428 29.99 2.19 33.80
CA SER A 428 30.39 3.14 32.76
C SER A 428 31.39 2.49 31.82
N ILE A 429 31.30 2.83 30.54
CA ILE A 429 32.30 2.47 29.55
C ILE A 429 33.03 3.74 29.15
N GLU A 430 34.35 3.70 29.31
CA GLU A 430 35.28 4.72 28.83
C GLU A 430 36.13 4.12 27.72
N TYR A 431 36.54 4.94 26.77
CA TYR A 431 37.44 4.52 25.71
C TYR A 431 38.47 5.61 25.43
N TYR A 432 39.73 5.20 25.26
CA TYR A 432 40.84 6.08 24.96
C TYR A 432 41.92 5.29 24.24
N TYR A 433 42.26 5.71 23.03
CA TYR A 433 43.39 5.21 22.22
C TYR A 433 43.67 3.70 22.35
N LYS A 434 42.94 2.87 21.59
CA LYS A 434 43.01 1.40 21.57
C LYS A 434 42.60 0.70 22.87
N THR A 435 42.29 1.42 23.93
CA THR A 435 41.83 0.85 25.20
C THR A 435 40.37 1.19 25.43
N ILE A 436 39.60 0.20 25.90
CA ILE A 436 38.23 0.31 26.36
C ILE A 436 38.21 -0.19 27.80
N THR A 437 37.66 0.62 28.71
CA THR A 437 37.59 0.34 30.14
C THR A 437 36.14 0.29 30.58
N GLU A 438 35.72 -0.84 31.18
CA GLU A 438 34.43 -0.97 31.83
C GLU A 438 34.58 -0.87 33.35
N LYS A 439 33.93 0.13 33.95
CA LYS A 439 33.86 0.32 35.40
C LYS A 439 32.48 -0.12 35.87
N THR A 440 32.41 -0.88 36.95
CA THR A 440 31.14 -1.38 37.53
C THR A 440 31.00 -1.00 39.01
N GLY A 441 29.75 -0.88 39.49
CA GLY A 441 29.43 -0.62 40.90
C GLY A 441 29.38 0.85 41.31
N LEU A 442 29.30 1.79 40.36
CA LEU A 442 29.39 3.24 40.58
C LEU A 442 28.30 3.83 41.50
N CYS A 443 27.13 3.17 41.63
CA CYS A 443 26.02 3.68 42.42
C CYS A 443 26.32 3.80 43.93
N GLU A 444 27.33 3.09 44.45
CA GLU A 444 27.73 3.16 45.86
C GLU A 444 28.83 4.21 46.13
N GLY A 445 29.15 5.05 45.14
CA GLY A 445 30.20 6.05 45.26
C GLY A 445 31.62 5.48 45.28
N GLN A 446 31.78 4.17 45.01
CA GLN A 446 33.06 3.48 44.88
C GLN A 446 33.04 2.57 43.65
N ILE A 447 34.12 2.60 42.85
CA ILE A 447 34.32 1.63 41.76
C ILE A 447 34.54 0.26 42.39
N LYS A 448 33.67 -0.71 42.12
CA LYS A 448 33.82 -2.06 42.65
C LYS A 448 34.78 -2.90 41.83
N LYS A 449 34.71 -2.78 40.51
CA LYS A 449 35.59 -3.50 39.58
C LYS A 449 35.83 -2.68 38.31
N GLU A 450 37.03 -2.81 37.77
CA GLU A 450 37.47 -2.22 36.51
C GLU A 450 37.99 -3.34 35.61
N TYR A 451 37.53 -3.38 34.36
CA TYR A 451 37.96 -4.32 33.34
C TYR A 451 38.54 -3.54 32.17
N ASN A 452 39.80 -3.81 31.84
CA ASN A 452 40.51 -3.16 30.75
C ASN A 452 40.60 -4.11 29.54
N TYR A 453 40.28 -3.58 28.37
CA TYR A 453 40.32 -4.29 27.11
C TYR A 453 41.15 -3.49 26.11
N LYS A 454 42.05 -4.18 25.41
CA LYS A 454 42.71 -3.65 24.23
C LYS A 454 41.92 -4.02 22.99
N LEU A 455 41.51 -3.05 22.19
CA LEU A 455 40.89 -3.28 20.89
C LEU A 455 41.99 -3.49 19.84
N VAL A 456 42.00 -4.67 19.21
CA VAL A 456 42.99 -5.02 18.17
C VAL A 456 42.29 -5.64 16.98
N ARG A 457 42.24 -4.91 15.87
CA ARG A 457 41.59 -5.34 14.63
C ARG A 457 40.15 -5.78 14.89
N GLY A 458 39.46 -5.01 15.72
CA GLY A 458 38.05 -5.23 16.04
C GLY A 458 37.74 -6.29 17.06
N LYS A 459 38.74 -6.75 17.81
CA LYS A 459 38.55 -7.73 18.87
C LYS A 459 39.02 -7.16 20.19
N LEU A 460 38.16 -7.29 21.20
CA LEU A 460 38.53 -6.97 22.58
C LEU A 460 39.44 -8.08 23.13
N ILE A 461 40.63 -7.68 23.57
CA ILE A 461 41.62 -8.54 24.23
C ILE A 461 41.71 -8.06 25.67
N PRO A 462 41.32 -8.86 26.68
CA PRO A 462 41.50 -8.49 28.09
C PRO A 462 42.98 -8.19 28.39
N GLU A 463 43.24 -7.10 29.11
CA GLU A 463 44.57 -6.73 29.59
C GLU A 463 44.91 -7.33 30.96
#